data_AF-A0A387BHT9-F1
#
_entry.id   AF-A0A387BHT9-F1
#
_cell.length_a   1.000
_cell.length_b   1.000
_cell.length_c   1.000
_cell.angle_alpha   90.00
_cell.angle_beta   90.00
_cell.angle_gamma   90.00
#
_symmetry.space_group_name_H-M   'P 1'
#
loop_
_entity.id
_entity.type
_entity.pdbx_description
1 polymer ?
#
loop_
_entity_poly.entity_id
_entity_poly.type
_entity_poly.pdbx_seq_one_letter_code
_entity_poly.pdbx_strand_id
1 'polypeptide(L)'
;MLIIDENLLEIDDLIDKLLVEFAKFPEVRAYRQAKVDFLDDEKLQEKIALLNENADFITFRPELKALQKEVNVDDKVYALRLAENDIQTILSVLTKKITSSISEKIIVDENLPLKGGGHRGRHHGTV
;
A
#
# COMPACT_ATOMS: atom_id res chain seq x y z
N MET A 1 14.83 -10.39 34.03
CA MET A 1 14.27 -9.23 34.76
C MET A 1 14.04 -8.14 33.72
N LEU A 2 12.78 -7.88 33.35
CA LEU A 2 12.45 -6.77 32.47
C LEU A 2 12.67 -5.49 33.27
N ILE A 3 13.75 -4.77 32.96
CA ILE A 3 13.92 -3.41 33.44
C ILE A 3 12.92 -2.60 32.63
N ILE A 4 11.82 -2.18 33.28
CA ILE A 4 10.89 -1.24 32.67
C ILE A 4 11.63 0.09 32.62
N ASP A 5 12.09 0.46 31.42
CA ASP A 5 12.70 1.75 31.13
C ASP A 5 11.57 2.76 30.91
N GLU A 6 11.50 3.80 31.73
CA GLU A 6 10.48 4.85 31.64
C GLU A 6 10.46 5.49 30.23
N ASN A 7 11.61 5.56 29.55
CA ASN A 7 11.70 6.09 28.19
C ASN A 7 10.99 5.19 27.17
N LEU A 8 10.96 3.86 27.39
CA LEU A 8 10.24 2.95 26.49
C LEU A 8 8.72 3.09 26.67
N LEU A 9 8.25 3.30 27.90
CA LEU A 9 6.84 3.58 28.17
C LEU A 9 6.38 4.90 27.52
N GLU A 10 7.21 5.94 27.60
CA GLU A 10 6.91 7.22 26.94
C GLU A 10 6.83 7.09 25.42
N ILE A 11 7.68 6.26 24.81
CA ILE A 11 7.61 5.98 23.37
C ILE A 11 6.31 5.26 23.01
N ASP A 12 5.89 4.27 23.80
CA ASP A 12 4.62 3.56 23.57
C ASP A 12 3.42 4.53 23.64
N ASP A 13 3.38 5.41 24.64
CA ASP A 13 2.35 6.46 24.76
C ASP A 13 2.34 7.42 23.55
N LEU A 14 3.53 7.75 23.02
CA LEU A 14 3.66 8.60 21.83
C LEU A 14 3.19 7.88 20.56
N ILE A 15 3.41 6.57 20.45
CA ILE A 15 2.91 5.74 19.35
C ILE A 15 1.38 5.76 19.35
N ASP A 16 0.74 5.56 20.50
CA ASP A 16 -0.72 5.59 20.59
C ASP A 16 -1.31 6.94 20.17
N LYS A 17 -0.72 8.04 20.64
CA LYS A 17 -1.11 9.40 20.20
C LYS A 17 -0.92 9.59 18.69
N LEU A 18 0.19 9.10 18.15
CA LEU A 18 0.46 9.16 16.72
C LEU A 18 -0.59 8.39 15.91
N LEU A 19 -1.01 7.20 16.36
CA LEU A 19 -2.05 6.42 15.70
C LEU A 19 -3.41 7.13 15.73
N VAL A 20 -3.76 7.75 16.86
CA VAL A 20 -5.00 8.53 17.00
C VAL A 20 -5.01 9.71 16.02
N GLU A 21 -3.91 10.46 15.90
CA GLU A 21 -3.83 11.58 14.97
C GLU A 21 -3.79 11.10 13.50
N PHE A 22 -3.04 10.04 13.21
CA PHE A 22 -2.97 9.45 11.86
C PHE A 22 -4.35 9.00 11.39
N ALA A 23 -5.16 8.40 12.26
CA ALA A 23 -6.52 7.96 11.94
C ALA A 23 -7.49 9.10 11.55
N LYS A 24 -7.15 10.36 11.87
CA LYS A 24 -7.96 11.53 11.52
C LYS A 24 -7.71 12.03 10.10
N PHE A 25 -6.65 11.57 9.43
CA PHE A 25 -6.35 12.00 8.07
C PHE A 25 -7.50 11.61 7.10
N PRO A 26 -7.89 12.54 6.20
CA PRO A 26 -8.96 12.28 5.25
C PRO A 26 -8.64 11.09 4.34
N GLU A 27 -7.37 10.87 4.00
CA GLU A 27 -6.88 9.74 3.21
C GLU A 27 -7.12 8.40 3.93
N VAL A 28 -6.99 8.37 5.26
CA VAL A 28 -7.30 7.17 6.06
C VAL A 28 -8.80 6.86 6.02
N ARG A 29 -9.64 7.89 6.07
CA ARG A 29 -11.09 7.73 5.88
C ARG A 29 -11.42 7.25 4.47
N ALA A 30 -10.80 7.83 3.45
CA ALA A 30 -11.03 7.49 2.04
C ALA A 30 -10.65 6.02 1.76
N TYR A 31 -9.49 5.58 2.24
CA TYR A 31 -9.09 4.18 2.14
C TYR A 31 -10.04 3.22 2.85
N ARG A 32 -10.48 3.55 4.08
CA ARG A 32 -11.43 2.71 4.81
C ARG A 32 -12.74 2.56 4.02
N GLN A 33 -13.23 3.64 3.42
CA GLN A 33 -14.43 3.59 2.59
C GLN A 33 -14.21 2.78 1.31
N ALA A 34 -13.14 3.05 0.56
CA ALA A 34 -12.81 2.30 -0.66
C ALA A 34 -12.64 0.80 -0.39
N LYS A 35 -12.09 0.44 0.78
CA LYS A 35 -11.97 -0.95 1.23
C LYS A 35 -13.33 -1.58 1.51
N VAL A 36 -14.25 -0.88 2.17
CA VAL A 36 -15.63 -1.36 2.38
C VAL A 36 -16.31 -1.57 1.03
N ASP A 37 -16.30 -0.56 0.16
CA ASP A 37 -16.96 -0.62 -1.15
C ASP A 37 -16.42 -1.76 -2.04
N PHE A 38 -15.11 -2.02 -1.94
CA PHE A 38 -14.45 -3.14 -2.61
C PHE A 38 -14.89 -4.49 -2.04
N LEU A 39 -14.91 -4.65 -0.71
CA LEU A 39 -15.26 -5.91 -0.05
C LEU A 39 -16.76 -6.25 -0.16
N ASP A 40 -17.63 -5.25 -0.21
CA ASP A 40 -19.08 -5.42 -0.31
C ASP A 40 -19.53 -5.86 -1.71
N ASP A 41 -18.64 -5.86 -2.71
CA ASP A 41 -18.94 -6.36 -4.06
C ASP A 41 -18.70 -7.86 -4.18
N GLU A 42 -19.72 -8.66 -3.85
CA GLU A 42 -19.66 -10.13 -3.89
C GLU A 42 -19.19 -10.65 -5.25
N LYS A 43 -19.64 -10.06 -6.37
CA LYS A 43 -19.27 -10.52 -7.72
C LYS A 43 -17.81 -10.26 -8.02
N LEU A 44 -17.29 -9.10 -7.61
CA LEU A 44 -15.87 -8.79 -7.74
C LEU A 44 -15.03 -9.73 -6.86
N GLN A 45 -15.46 -10.01 -5.63
CA GLN A 45 -14.78 -10.93 -4.74
C GLN A 45 -14.75 -12.37 -5.28
N GLU A 46 -15.83 -12.85 -5.89
CA GLU A 46 -15.86 -14.15 -6.58
C GLU A 46 -14.85 -14.23 -7.72
N LYS A 47 -14.78 -13.19 -8.57
CA LYS A 47 -13.79 -13.12 -9.66
C LYS A 47 -12.36 -13.15 -9.13
N ILE A 48 -12.09 -12.42 -8.04
CA ILE A 48 -10.78 -12.37 -7.39
C ILE A 48 -10.43 -13.73 -6.77
N ALA A 49 -11.38 -14.38 -6.10
CA ALA A 49 -11.20 -15.72 -5.56
C ALA A 49 -10.83 -16.72 -6.66
N LEU A 50 -11.58 -16.72 -7.78
CA LEU A 50 -11.30 -17.58 -8.93
C LEU A 50 -9.89 -17.34 -9.51
N LEU A 51 -9.46 -16.08 -9.61
CA LEU A 51 -8.09 -15.75 -10.05
C LEU A 51 -7.03 -16.25 -9.06
N ASN A 52 -7.26 -16.09 -7.75
CA ASN A 52 -6.32 -16.51 -6.72
C ASN A 52 -6.17 -18.04 -6.68
N GLU A 53 -7.28 -18.78 -6.81
CA GLU A 53 -7.28 -20.25 -6.89
C GLU A 53 -6.52 -20.79 -8.10
N ASN A 54 -6.47 -19.99 -9.18
CA ASN A 54 -5.84 -20.38 -10.44
C ASN A 54 -4.58 -19.56 -10.76
N ALA A 55 -3.93 -18.96 -9.76
CA ALA A 55 -2.84 -17.99 -9.94
C ALA A 55 -1.70 -18.52 -10.85
N ASP A 56 -1.30 -19.78 -10.65
CA ASP A 56 -0.22 -20.42 -11.42
C ASP A 56 -0.58 -20.65 -12.89
N PHE A 57 -1.88 -20.66 -13.22
CA PHE A 57 -2.39 -20.96 -14.55
C PHE A 57 -2.76 -19.72 -15.37
N ILE A 58 -2.78 -18.54 -14.76
CA ILE A 58 -3.17 -17.28 -15.42
C ILE A 58 -2.35 -17.06 -16.71
N THR A 59 -1.05 -17.33 -16.68
CA THR A 59 -0.16 -17.11 -17.84
C THR A 59 -0.51 -18.01 -19.04
N PHE A 60 -1.14 -19.16 -18.79
CA PHE A 60 -1.38 -20.19 -19.81
C PHE A 60 -2.85 -20.23 -20.28
N ARG A 61 -3.77 -19.61 -19.54
CA ARG A 61 -5.21 -19.64 -19.80
C ARG A 61 -5.74 -18.27 -20.24
N PRO A 62 -6.09 -18.08 -21.54
CA PRO A 62 -6.55 -16.79 -22.05
C PRO A 62 -7.76 -16.21 -21.31
N GLU A 63 -8.68 -17.07 -20.86
CA GLU A 63 -9.85 -16.71 -20.08
C GLU A 63 -9.49 -16.09 -18.72
N LEU A 64 -8.47 -16.63 -18.05
CA LEU A 64 -7.99 -16.09 -16.78
C LEU A 64 -7.23 -14.77 -16.97
N LYS A 65 -6.51 -14.60 -18.08
CA LYS A 65 -5.90 -13.29 -18.42
C LYS A 65 -6.96 -12.22 -18.68
N ALA A 66 -8.02 -12.58 -19.40
CA ALA A 66 -9.12 -11.67 -19.67
C ALA A 66 -9.81 -11.24 -18.36
N LEU A 67 -10.08 -12.21 -17.48
CA LEU A 67 -10.65 -11.96 -16.16
C LEU A 67 -9.73 -11.09 -15.28
N GLN A 68 -8.42 -11.37 -15.28
CA GLN A 68 -7.45 -10.55 -14.55
C GLN A 68 -7.44 -9.10 -15.05
N LYS A 69 -7.53 -8.89 -16.37
CA LYS A 69 -7.63 -7.55 -16.95
C LYS A 69 -8.92 -6.86 -16.53
N GLU A 70 -10.04 -7.57 -16.56
CA GLU A 70 -11.34 -7.07 -16.12
C GLU A 70 -11.30 -6.59 -14.66
N VAL A 71 -10.79 -7.43 -13.75
CA VAL A 71 -10.62 -7.06 -12.34
C VAL A 71 -9.68 -5.86 -12.18
N ASN A 72 -8.59 -5.80 -12.96
CA ASN A 72 -7.65 -4.68 -12.85
C ASN A 72 -8.19 -3.33 -13.34
N VAL A 73 -9.20 -3.32 -14.21
CA VAL A 73 -9.86 -2.08 -14.69
C VAL A 73 -11.14 -1.77 -13.94
N ASP A 74 -11.52 -2.59 -12.96
CA ASP A 74 -12.68 -2.33 -12.12
C ASP A 74 -12.47 -1.07 -11.28
N ASP A 75 -13.47 -0.19 -11.27
CA ASP A 75 -13.41 1.11 -10.61
C ASP A 75 -13.13 0.99 -9.10
N LYS A 76 -13.64 -0.06 -8.43
CA LYS A 76 -13.43 -0.28 -6.99
C LYS A 76 -12.02 -0.77 -6.70
N VAL A 77 -11.48 -1.63 -7.56
CA VAL A 77 -10.06 -2.05 -7.49
C VAL A 77 -9.15 -0.85 -7.69
N TYR A 78 -9.46 -0.01 -8.68
CA TYR A 78 -8.70 1.20 -8.95
C TYR A 78 -8.77 2.20 -7.78
N ALA A 79 -9.97 2.48 -7.27
CA ALA A 79 -10.17 3.38 -6.13
C ALA A 79 -9.45 2.89 -4.87
N LEU A 80 -9.49 1.58 -4.58
CA LEU A 80 -8.76 1.00 -3.46
C LEU A 80 -7.25 1.16 -3.62
N ARG A 81 -6.68 0.83 -4.79
CA ARG A 81 -5.24 0.96 -5.06
C ARG A 81 -4.75 2.41 -4.97
N LEU A 82 -5.57 3.37 -5.41
CA LEU A 82 -5.26 4.78 -5.29
C LEU A 82 -5.19 5.20 -3.81
N ALA A 83 -6.22 4.85 -3.03
CA ALA A 83 -6.27 5.18 -1.62
C ALA A 83 -5.17 4.48 -0.79
N GLU A 84 -4.79 3.24 -1.16
CA GLU A 84 -3.63 2.54 -0.60
C GLU A 84 -2.34 3.30 -0.88
N ASN A 85 -2.16 3.82 -2.10
CA ASN A 85 -0.98 4.60 -2.46
C ASN A 85 -0.88 5.90 -1.65
N ASP A 86 -2.00 6.58 -1.43
CA ASP A 86 -2.05 7.80 -0.62
C ASP A 86 -1.64 7.51 0.83
N ILE A 87 -2.20 6.47 1.46
CA ILE A 87 -1.79 6.03 2.80
C ILE A 87 -0.31 5.68 2.85
N GLN A 88 0.17 4.89 1.90
CA GLN A 88 1.56 4.47 1.86
C GLN A 88 2.50 5.68 1.73
N THR A 89 2.07 6.72 1.02
CA THR A 89 2.84 7.97 0.89
C THR A 89 2.94 8.69 2.23
N ILE A 90 1.84 8.81 2.96
CA ILE A 90 1.82 9.44 4.28
C ILE A 90 2.69 8.64 5.26
N LEU A 91 2.55 7.31 5.28
CA LEU A 91 3.37 6.42 6.12
C LEU A 91 4.85 6.55 5.78
N SER A 92 5.21 6.58 4.49
CA SER A 92 6.60 6.77 4.05
C SER A 92 7.19 8.10 4.55
N VAL A 93 6.42 9.19 4.46
CA VAL A 93 6.83 10.51 4.97
C VAL A 93 7.00 10.46 6.50
N LEU A 94 6.07 9.83 7.21
CA LEU A 94 6.13 9.66 8.66
C LEU A 94 7.37 8.87 9.08
N THR A 95 7.61 7.71 8.46
CA THR A 95 8.79 6.88 8.73
C THR A 95 10.09 7.63 8.48
N LYS A 96 10.17 8.43 7.40
CA LYS A 96 11.34 9.29 7.14
C LYS A 96 11.56 10.34 8.23
N LYS A 97 10.49 10.97 8.73
CA LYS A 97 10.60 11.96 9.81
C LYS A 97 11.12 11.32 11.10
N ILE A 98 10.58 10.15 11.47
CA ILE A 98 11.02 9.40 12.65
C ILE A 98 12.48 9.00 12.50
N THR A 99 12.84 8.34 11.41
CA THR A 99 14.22 7.87 11.19
C THR A 99 15.22 9.01 11.13
N SER A 100 14.89 10.13 10.49
CA SER A 100 15.76 11.32 10.44
C SER A 100 15.99 11.95 11.81
N SER A 101 15.01 11.88 12.73
CA SER A 101 15.19 12.34 14.11
C SER A 101 16.16 11.47 14.93
N ILE A 102 16.38 10.22 14.51
CA ILE A 102 17.31 9.29 15.15
C ILE A 102 18.70 9.36 14.48
N SER A 103 18.73 9.27 13.15
CA SER A 103 19.96 9.32 12.35
C SER A 103 19.64 9.51 10.87
N GLU A 104 20.30 10.48 10.23
CA GLU A 104 20.22 10.72 8.79
C GLU A 104 20.79 9.56 7.94
N LYS A 105 21.51 8.61 8.56
CA LYS A 105 22.10 7.46 7.86
C LYS A 105 21.12 6.30 7.69
N ILE A 106 19.94 6.36 8.30
CA ILE A 106 18.90 5.32 8.17
C ILE A 106 18.12 5.59 6.89
N ILE A 107 18.24 4.69 5.92
CA ILE A 107 17.52 4.78 4.64
C ILE A 107 16.17 4.08 4.79
N VAL A 108 15.10 4.77 4.37
CA VAL A 108 13.73 4.24 4.37
C VAL A 108 13.34 3.84 2.96
N ASP A 109 12.96 2.57 2.78
CA ASP A 109 12.29 2.11 1.56
C ASP A 109 10.82 2.50 1.61
N GLU A 110 10.38 3.29 0.63
CA GLU A 110 9.02 3.85 0.57
C GLU A 110 8.00 2.81 0.06
N ASN A 111 8.43 1.77 -0.66
CA ASN A 111 7.57 0.72 -1.22
C ASN A 111 6.29 1.27 -1.91
N LEU A 112 6.40 2.42 -2.60
CA LEU A 112 5.25 3.09 -3.21
C LEU A 112 4.87 2.45 -4.55
N PRO A 113 3.69 1.80 -4.67
CA PRO A 113 3.33 1.03 -5.86
C PRO A 113 3.24 1.88 -7.13
N LEU A 114 2.77 3.13 -7.03
CA LEU A 114 2.50 4.00 -8.18
C LEU A 114 3.62 4.99 -8.50
N LYS A 115 4.64 5.13 -7.63
CA LYS A 115 5.76 6.06 -7.84
C LYS A 115 6.83 5.50 -8.79
N GLY A 116 6.78 4.20 -9.09
CA GLY A 116 7.76 3.47 -9.90
C GLY A 116 7.66 3.61 -11.43
N GLY A 117 6.81 4.51 -11.95
CA GLY A 117 6.55 4.67 -13.40
C GLY A 117 7.65 5.34 -14.24
N GLY A 118 8.88 5.48 -13.73
CA GLY A 118 10.01 6.01 -14.48
C GLY A 118 10.80 4.89 -15.17
N HIS A 119 10.27 4.32 -16.24
CA HIS A 119 11.11 3.56 -17.17
C HIS A 119 12.14 4.52 -17.77
N ARG A 120 13.37 4.42 -17.25
CA ARG A 120 14.56 5.09 -17.73
C ARG A 120 14.61 4.99 -19.26
N GLY A 121 14.69 6.15 -19.91
CA GLY A 121 15.03 6.26 -21.32
C GLY A 121 16.27 5.42 -21.61
N ARG A 122 16.07 4.34 -22.36
CA ARG A 122 17.16 3.51 -22.86
C ARG A 122 17.75 4.28 -24.04
N HIS A 123 18.72 5.15 -23.75
CA HIS A 123 19.60 5.73 -24.75
C HIS A 123 20.28 4.58 -25.51
N HIS A 124 19.85 4.32 -26.74
CA HIS A 124 20.59 3.49 -27.66
C HIS A 124 21.75 4.35 -28.18
N GLY A 125 22.93 4.12 -27.62
CA GLY A 125 24.17 4.69 -28.11
C GLY A 125 24.51 4.15 -29.50
N THR A 126 24.99 5.06 -30.32
CA THR A 126 25.82 4.86 -31.51
C THR A 126 26.98 3.90 -31.26
N VAL A 127 27.13 2.89 -32.12
CA VAL A 127 28.35 2.59 -32.89
C VAL A 127 27.89 2.09 -34.26
#